data_AF-A0A9P0YK21-F1
#
_entry.id   AF-A0A9P0YK21-F1
#
_cell.length_a   1.000
_cell.length_b   1.000
_cell.length_c   1.000
_cell.angle_alpha   90.00
_cell.angle_beta   90.00
_cell.angle_gamma   90.00
#
_symmetry.space_group_name_H-M   'P 1'
#
loop_
_entity.id
_entity.type
_entity.pdbx_description
1 polymer ?
#
loop_
_entity_poly.entity_id
_entity_poly.type
_entity_poly.pdbx_seq_one_letter_code
_entity_poly.pdbx_strand_id
1 'polypeptide(L)'
;MFEREMARWLLQGEGADMKEKVFKYKDYNVTREDLMTIKGGCKISEQVLNVWVTVLNYRERNRSTFSPSRLFAKTMNCLYTMADEVVKTKEEVYNILTDAVEFGLDVVRQDVDLDKIDLFFFPIMQMRHCYVICVNLKRKRIDILDNSSARV
;
A
#
# COMPACT_ATOMS: atom_id res chain seq x y z
N MET A 1 -3.00 8.89 26.96
CA MET A 1 -3.83 10.13 26.98
C MET A 1 -3.88 10.75 25.58
N PHE A 2 -2.71 11.01 24.96
CA PHE A 2 -2.57 11.45 23.56
C PHE A 2 -3.21 10.52 22.50
N GLU A 3 -2.98 9.21 22.56
CA GLU A 3 -3.50 8.25 21.55
C GLU A 3 -5.03 8.24 21.48
N ARG A 4 -5.70 8.43 22.63
CA ARG A 4 -7.17 8.51 22.70
C ARG A 4 -7.71 9.83 22.14
N GLU A 5 -6.95 10.91 22.23
CA GLU A 5 -7.32 12.21 21.67
C GLU A 5 -7.07 12.24 20.16
N MET A 6 -5.93 11.69 19.72
CA MET A 6 -5.64 11.46 18.30
C MET A 6 -6.70 10.56 17.66
N ALA A 7 -7.06 9.44 18.30
CA ALA A 7 -8.13 8.58 17.84
C ALA A 7 -9.48 9.31 17.81
N ARG A 8 -9.82 10.11 18.83
CA ARG A 8 -11.05 10.92 18.80
C ARG A 8 -11.04 11.95 17.68
N TRP A 9 -9.96 12.70 17.48
CA TRP A 9 -9.86 13.68 16.39
C TRP A 9 -9.91 13.02 15.02
N LEU A 10 -9.25 11.86 14.85
CA LEU A 10 -9.28 11.10 13.61
C LEU A 10 -10.65 10.47 13.35
N LEU A 11 -11.31 9.95 14.40
CA LEU A 11 -12.40 8.98 14.29
C LEU A 11 -13.78 9.49 14.77
N GLN A 12 -13.89 10.62 15.45
CA GLN A 12 -15.16 11.23 15.84
C GLN A 12 -15.45 12.43 14.94
N GLY A 13 -16.44 12.27 14.07
CA GLY A 13 -16.78 13.19 13.00
C GLY A 13 -18.08 13.97 13.22
N GLU A 14 -18.45 14.28 14.46
CA GLU A 14 -19.55 15.24 14.66
C GLU A 14 -19.06 16.64 14.29
N GLY A 15 -19.48 17.13 13.11
CA GLY A 15 -19.14 18.45 12.58
C GLY A 15 -17.81 18.55 11.84
N ALA A 16 -17.04 17.47 11.71
CA ALA A 16 -15.77 17.49 10.98
C ALA A 16 -15.99 17.42 9.46
N ASP A 17 -15.21 18.20 8.70
CA ASP A 17 -15.23 18.14 7.24
C ASP A 17 -14.61 16.82 6.74
N MET A 18 -15.45 15.95 6.20
CA MET A 18 -15.03 14.63 5.68
C MET A 18 -14.17 14.73 4.43
N LYS A 19 -14.23 15.85 3.70
CA LYS A 19 -13.43 16.11 2.50
C LYS A 19 -12.12 16.85 2.81
N GLU A 20 -11.89 17.19 4.07
CA GLU A 20 -10.62 17.74 4.52
C GLU A 20 -9.46 16.82 4.13
N LYS A 21 -8.44 17.39 3.47
CA LYS A 21 -7.21 16.69 3.14
C LYS A 21 -6.33 16.60 4.38
N VAL A 22 -6.30 15.43 5.00
CA VAL A 22 -5.59 15.13 6.26
C VAL A 22 -4.19 14.55 6.02
N PHE A 23 -3.89 14.13 4.80
CA PHE A 23 -2.55 13.79 4.35
C PHE A 23 -2.32 14.31 2.93
N LYS A 24 -1.12 14.79 2.64
CA LYS A 24 -0.69 15.20 1.31
C LYS A 24 0.76 14.80 1.06
N TYR A 25 1.02 14.16 -0.07
CA TYR A 25 2.37 13.91 -0.59
C TYR A 25 2.36 14.14 -2.11
N LYS A 26 3.09 15.16 -2.57
CA LYS A 26 3.01 15.65 -3.96
C LYS A 26 1.54 15.88 -4.36
N ASP A 27 1.06 15.21 -5.40
CA ASP A 27 -0.32 15.29 -5.90
C ASP A 27 -1.28 14.31 -5.19
N TYR A 28 -0.74 13.36 -4.43
CA TYR A 28 -1.53 12.41 -3.64
C TYR A 28 -2.06 13.07 -2.37
N ASN A 29 -3.34 12.85 -2.12
CA ASN A 29 -3.99 13.32 -0.91
C ASN A 29 -4.96 12.26 -0.41
N VAL A 30 -5.14 12.25 0.91
CA VAL A 30 -6.10 11.39 1.60
C VAL A 30 -7.03 12.28 2.39
N THR A 31 -8.31 12.02 2.24
CA THR A 31 -9.36 12.76 2.94
C THR A 31 -9.60 12.17 4.33
N ARG A 32 -10.27 12.92 5.19
CA ARG A 32 -10.73 12.40 6.48
C ARG A 32 -11.63 11.18 6.30
N GLU A 33 -12.52 11.18 5.31
CA GLU A 33 -13.35 10.04 4.93
C GLU A 33 -12.53 8.78 4.61
N ASP A 34 -11.44 8.92 3.85
CA ASP A 34 -10.55 7.81 3.55
C ASP A 34 -9.90 7.25 4.83
N LEU A 35 -9.33 8.11 5.69
CA LEU A 35 -8.70 7.68 6.95
C LEU A 35 -9.68 6.97 7.89
N MET A 36 -10.96 7.34 7.86
CA MET A 36 -12.00 6.73 8.68
C MET A 36 -12.20 5.24 8.38
N THR A 37 -11.76 4.76 7.21
CA THR A 37 -11.79 3.33 6.86
C THR A 37 -10.81 2.47 7.68
N ILE A 38 -9.92 3.08 8.47
CA ILE A 38 -9.08 2.39 9.47
C ILE A 38 -9.92 1.84 10.63
N LYS A 39 -11.14 2.36 10.84
CA LYS A 39 -12.04 1.85 11.88
C LYS A 39 -12.35 0.37 11.69
N GLY A 40 -12.46 -0.34 12.81
CA GLY A 40 -12.92 -1.73 12.82
C GLY A 40 -14.29 -1.87 12.15
N GLY A 41 -14.46 -2.92 11.34
CA GLY A 41 -15.69 -3.20 10.60
C GLY A 41 -15.79 -2.48 9.24
N CYS A 42 -14.86 -1.59 8.90
CA CYS A 42 -14.80 -0.96 7.59
C CYS A 42 -13.87 -1.73 6.63
N LYS A 43 -14.18 -1.66 5.33
CA LYS A 43 -13.21 -2.01 4.28
C LYS A 43 -12.22 -0.86 4.17
N ILE A 44 -10.93 -1.13 4.40
CA ILE A 44 -9.88 -0.12 4.26
C ILE A 44 -9.86 0.44 2.82
N SER A 45 -9.70 1.76 2.69
CA SER A 45 -9.60 2.39 1.38
C SER A 45 -8.21 2.19 0.77
N GLU A 46 -8.17 2.14 -0.56
CA GLU A 46 -6.92 2.10 -1.32
C GLU A 46 -6.02 3.29 -1.01
N GLN A 47 -6.62 4.47 -0.81
CA GLN A 47 -5.90 5.70 -0.48
C GLN A 47 -5.13 5.58 0.83
N VAL A 48 -5.72 4.95 1.86
CA VAL A 48 -5.03 4.70 3.12
C VAL A 48 -3.87 3.72 2.93
N LEU A 49 -4.05 2.65 2.15
CA LEU A 49 -2.96 1.72 1.84
C LEU A 49 -1.81 2.41 1.10
N ASN A 50 -2.11 3.31 0.15
CA ASN A 50 -1.12 4.10 -0.56
C ASN A 50 -0.37 5.09 0.36
N VAL A 51 -0.98 5.56 1.45
CA VAL A 51 -0.26 6.32 2.50
C VAL A 51 0.76 5.44 3.20
N TRP A 52 0.40 4.21 3.57
CA TRP A 52 1.33 3.27 4.19
C TRP A 52 2.51 2.96 3.28
N VAL A 53 2.25 2.70 1.99
CA VAL A 53 3.29 2.53 0.96
C VAL A 53 4.22 3.74 0.92
N THR A 54 3.65 4.95 0.88
CA THR A 54 4.41 6.22 0.89
C THR A 54 5.30 6.33 2.12
N VAL A 55 4.76 6.09 3.32
CA VAL A 55 5.49 6.18 4.58
C VAL A 55 6.60 5.13 4.65
N LEU A 56 6.33 3.90 4.23
CA LEU A 56 7.31 2.80 4.25
C LEU A 56 8.47 3.08 3.30
N ASN A 57 8.20 3.48 2.06
CA ASN A 57 9.22 3.88 1.10
C ASN A 57 10.04 5.09 1.57
N TYR A 58 9.39 6.09 2.19
CA TYR A 58 10.12 7.22 2.77
C TYR A 58 11.09 6.76 3.88
N ARG A 59 10.69 5.78 4.70
CA ARG A 59 11.51 5.23 5.78
C ARG A 59 12.66 4.36 5.29
N GLU A 60 12.58 3.78 4.08
CA GLU A 60 13.70 3.03 3.50
C GLU A 60 14.96 3.89 3.29
N ARG A 61 14.83 5.22 3.24
CA ARG A 61 15.97 6.15 3.24
C ARG A 61 16.85 6.05 4.49
N ASN A 62 16.27 5.59 5.60
CA ASN A 62 16.96 5.42 6.88
C ASN A 62 17.20 3.94 7.22
N ARG A 63 17.13 3.07 6.21
CA ARG A 63 17.34 1.63 6.37
C ARG A 63 18.78 1.33 6.83
N SER A 64 18.93 0.33 7.71
CA SER A 64 20.24 -0.24 8.04
C SER A 64 20.90 -0.85 6.80
N THR A 65 22.18 -0.58 6.56
CA THR A 65 22.93 -1.17 5.42
C THR A 65 22.92 -2.70 5.40
N PHE A 66 22.74 -3.35 6.56
CA PHE A 66 22.68 -4.80 6.70
C PHE A 66 21.30 -5.42 6.43
N SER A 67 20.22 -4.63 6.44
CA SER A 67 18.89 -5.17 6.14
C SER A 67 18.64 -5.22 4.63
N PRO A 68 17.74 -6.08 4.13
CA PRO A 68 17.41 -6.10 2.71
C PRO A 68 16.81 -4.77 2.25
N SER A 69 17.16 -4.34 1.04
CA SER A 69 16.53 -3.18 0.39
C SER A 69 15.12 -3.51 -0.07
N ARG A 70 14.13 -2.67 0.28
CA ARG A 70 12.72 -2.95 0.00
C ARG A 70 12.11 -1.83 -0.83
N LEU A 71 11.22 -2.21 -1.73
CA LEU A 71 10.31 -1.29 -2.39
C LEU A 71 8.87 -1.71 -2.12
N PHE A 72 8.06 -0.77 -1.67
CA PHE A 72 6.63 -0.96 -1.50
C PHE A 72 5.94 -0.35 -2.73
N ALA A 73 5.25 -1.18 -3.51
CA ALA A 73 4.53 -0.73 -4.69
C ALA A 73 3.16 -0.14 -4.28
N LYS A 74 2.59 0.68 -5.16
CA LYS A 74 1.20 1.15 -5.05
C LYS A 74 0.25 -0.04 -4.87
N THR A 75 -0.84 0.19 -4.14
CA THR A 75 -1.89 -0.81 -3.97
C THR A 75 -2.50 -1.16 -5.32
N MET A 76 -2.71 -2.44 -5.58
CA MET A 76 -3.34 -2.94 -6.80
C MET A 76 -4.60 -3.74 -6.47
N ASN A 77 -5.56 -3.72 -7.37
CA ASN A 77 -6.64 -4.72 -7.33
C ASN A 77 -6.10 -6.07 -7.80
N CYS A 78 -6.65 -7.15 -7.24
CA CYS A 78 -6.36 -8.50 -7.69
C CYS A 78 -6.67 -8.61 -9.18
N LEU A 79 -5.66 -9.00 -9.96
CA LEU A 79 -5.74 -9.02 -11.43
C LEU A 79 -6.63 -10.16 -11.96
N TYR A 80 -6.94 -11.14 -11.11
CA TYR A 80 -7.76 -12.29 -11.42
C TYR A 80 -8.78 -12.47 -10.32
N THR A 81 -10.06 -12.25 -10.63
CA THR A 81 -11.15 -12.72 -9.77
C THR A 81 -11.95 -13.78 -10.53
N MET A 82 -12.50 -14.76 -9.81
CA MET A 82 -13.35 -15.80 -10.41
C MET A 82 -14.61 -15.23 -11.09
N ALA A 83 -14.93 -13.95 -10.85
CA ALA A 83 -16.06 -13.24 -11.41
C ALA A 83 -15.69 -12.37 -12.64
N ASP A 84 -14.41 -12.16 -12.92
CA ASP A 84 -13.97 -11.38 -14.08
C ASP A 84 -13.84 -12.29 -15.30
N GLU A 85 -14.79 -12.17 -16.23
CA GLU A 85 -14.75 -12.86 -17.53
C GLU A 85 -13.60 -12.33 -18.43
N VAL A 86 -13.03 -11.17 -18.10
CA VAL A 86 -11.98 -10.51 -18.89
C VAL A 86 -10.60 -10.81 -18.31
N VAL A 87 -9.92 -11.79 -18.92
CA VAL A 87 -8.52 -12.08 -18.67
C VAL A 87 -7.65 -10.94 -19.20
N LYS A 88 -6.93 -10.26 -18.32
CA LYS A 88 -5.93 -9.25 -18.71
C LYS A 88 -4.81 -9.88 -19.54
N THR A 89 -4.41 -9.19 -20.60
CA THR A 89 -3.24 -9.53 -21.40
C THR A 89 -1.94 -9.36 -20.60
N LYS A 90 -0.85 -9.99 -21.06
CA LYS A 90 0.47 -9.82 -20.46
C LYS A 90 0.93 -8.36 -20.44
N GLU A 91 0.60 -7.60 -21.49
CA GLU A 91 0.97 -6.19 -21.61
C GLU A 91 0.20 -5.32 -20.62
N GLU A 92 -1.10 -5.55 -20.44
CA GLU A 92 -1.89 -4.84 -19.42
C GLU A 92 -1.38 -5.14 -18.00
N VAL A 93 -1.07 -6.40 -17.70
CA VAL A 93 -0.48 -6.79 -16.41
C VAL A 93 0.88 -6.11 -16.20
N TYR A 94 1.72 -6.08 -17.24
CA TYR A 94 3.00 -5.38 -17.21
C TYR A 94 2.85 -3.89 -16.92
N ASN A 95 1.91 -3.21 -17.58
CA ASN A 95 1.66 -1.79 -17.39
C ASN A 95 1.14 -1.48 -15.97
N ILE A 96 0.27 -2.33 -15.42
CA ILE A 96 -0.22 -2.18 -14.05
C ILE A 96 0.92 -2.33 -13.03
N LEU A 97 1.76 -3.35 -13.21
CA LEU A 97 2.91 -3.57 -12.32
C LEU A 97 3.91 -2.41 -12.43
N THR A 98 4.12 -1.89 -13.64
CA THR A 98 5.02 -0.76 -13.89
C THR A 98 4.52 0.49 -13.19
N ASP A 99 3.25 0.88 -13.35
CA ASP A 99 2.64 2.04 -12.63
C ASP A 99 2.80 1.88 -11.10
N ALA A 100 2.56 0.67 -10.59
CA ALA A 100 2.66 0.42 -9.16
C ALA A 100 4.09 0.54 -8.62
N VAL A 101 5.08 0.08 -9.38
CA VAL A 101 6.51 0.19 -9.03
C VAL A 101 7.00 1.62 -9.17
N GLU A 102 6.66 2.32 -10.26
CA GLU A 102 7.04 3.71 -10.51
C GLU A 102 6.54 4.65 -9.42
N PHE A 103 5.30 4.44 -8.93
CA PHE A 103 4.80 5.15 -7.75
C PHE A 103 5.71 4.97 -6.54
N GLY A 104 6.14 3.74 -6.26
CA GLY A 104 7.01 3.44 -5.13
C GLY A 104 8.37 4.14 -5.27
N LEU A 105 8.96 4.11 -6.46
CA LEU A 105 10.25 4.73 -6.78
C LEU A 105 10.20 6.25 -6.66
N ASP A 106 9.11 6.87 -7.12
CA ASP A 106 8.88 8.31 -7.02
C ASP A 106 8.88 8.80 -5.56
N VAL A 107 8.53 7.92 -4.61
CA VAL A 107 8.63 8.20 -3.17
C VAL A 107 10.08 8.13 -2.66
N VAL A 108 10.89 7.16 -3.09
CA VAL A 108 12.24 6.97 -2.55
C VAL A 108 13.26 7.99 -3.10
N ARG A 109 12.96 8.64 -4.25
CA ARG A 109 13.82 9.52 -5.10
C ARG A 109 14.63 8.76 -6.16
N GLN A 110 15.00 9.48 -7.21
CA GLN A 110 15.63 9.02 -8.46
C GLN A 110 16.98 8.29 -8.33
N ASP A 111 17.61 8.29 -7.14
CA ASP A 111 18.93 7.65 -6.93
C ASP A 111 18.84 6.16 -6.52
N VAL A 112 17.63 5.58 -6.52
CA VAL A 112 17.46 4.16 -6.26
C VAL A 112 17.86 3.37 -7.49
N ASP A 113 19.00 2.69 -7.37
CA ASP A 113 19.41 1.64 -8.28
C ASP A 113 18.46 0.44 -8.15
N LEU A 114 17.64 0.21 -9.19
CA LEU A 114 16.68 -0.90 -9.24
C LEU A 114 17.36 -2.25 -9.04
N ASP A 115 18.61 -2.39 -9.51
CA ASP A 115 19.39 -3.64 -9.38
C ASP A 115 19.80 -3.91 -7.92
N LYS A 116 19.65 -2.92 -7.03
CA LYS A 116 19.91 -3.05 -5.59
C LYS A 116 18.67 -3.29 -4.75
N ILE A 117 17.48 -3.40 -5.35
CA ILE A 117 16.26 -3.75 -4.63
C ILE A 117 16.24 -5.26 -4.41
N ASP A 118 16.10 -5.69 -3.15
CA ASP A 118 16.07 -7.11 -2.81
C ASP A 118 14.65 -7.67 -2.80
N LEU A 119 13.71 -6.86 -2.33
CA LEU A 119 12.33 -7.26 -2.05
C LEU A 119 11.35 -6.22 -2.63
N PHE A 120 10.35 -6.70 -3.37
CA PHE A 120 9.20 -5.90 -3.77
C PHE A 120 7.98 -6.37 -2.98
N PHE A 121 7.24 -5.41 -2.41
CA PHE A 121 5.98 -5.66 -1.71
C PHE A 121 4.84 -5.04 -2.50
N PHE A 122 3.89 -5.86 -2.93
CA PHE A 122 2.69 -5.45 -3.66
C PHE A 122 1.46 -5.65 -2.76
N PRO A 123 0.88 -4.59 -2.19
CA PRO A 123 -0.40 -4.68 -1.52
C PRO A 123 -1.50 -5.00 -2.55
N ILE A 124 -2.25 -6.08 -2.32
CA ILE A 124 -3.33 -6.51 -3.19
C ILE A 124 -4.67 -6.39 -2.46
N MET A 125 -5.60 -5.68 -3.09
CA MET A 125 -6.99 -5.63 -2.68
C MET A 125 -7.82 -6.64 -3.47
N GLN A 126 -8.57 -7.48 -2.78
CA GLN A 126 -9.50 -8.42 -3.38
C GLN A 126 -10.83 -8.39 -2.62
N MET A 127 -11.86 -7.81 -3.23
CA MET A 127 -13.19 -7.65 -2.61
C MET A 127 -13.13 -6.96 -1.24
N ARG A 128 -13.28 -7.68 -0.13
CA ARG A 128 -13.20 -7.17 1.25
C ARG A 128 -11.91 -7.56 1.97
N HIS A 129 -10.98 -8.17 1.24
CA HIS A 129 -9.75 -8.72 1.77
C HIS A 129 -8.53 -7.99 1.22
N CYS A 130 -7.47 -7.92 2.01
CA CYS A 130 -6.19 -7.36 1.62
C CYS A 130 -5.08 -8.33 2.01
N TYR A 131 -4.16 -8.58 1.10
CA TYR A 131 -2.96 -9.37 1.33
C TYR A 131 -1.77 -8.71 0.66
N VAL A 132 -0.55 -9.20 0.91
CA VAL A 132 0.65 -8.64 0.29
C VAL A 132 1.40 -9.73 -0.45
N ILE A 133 1.75 -9.49 -1.71
CA ILE A 133 2.69 -10.33 -2.45
C ILE A 133 4.10 -9.77 -2.23
N CYS A 134 5.01 -10.61 -1.74
CA CYS A 134 6.42 -10.30 -1.58
C CYS A 134 7.22 -11.04 -2.65
N VAL A 135 7.83 -10.31 -3.58
CA VAL A 135 8.77 -10.86 -4.57
C VAL A 135 10.18 -10.71 -4.03
N ASN A 136 10.83 -11.83 -3.74
CA ASN A 136 12.18 -11.88 -3.21
C ASN A 136 13.18 -12.23 -4.31
N LEU A 137 13.90 -11.21 -4.81
CA LEU A 137 14.84 -11.38 -5.91
C LEU A 137 16.09 -12.15 -5.48
N LYS A 138 16.56 -11.95 -4.25
CA LYS A 138 17.72 -12.67 -3.69
C LYS A 138 17.51 -14.18 -3.61
N ARG A 139 16.30 -14.61 -3.25
CA ARG A 139 15.94 -16.02 -3.08
C ARG A 139 15.16 -16.60 -4.26
N LYS A 140 14.87 -15.79 -5.29
CA LYS A 140 14.08 -16.17 -6.47
C LYS A 140 12.74 -16.84 -6.10
N ARG A 141 12.01 -16.22 -5.16
CA ARG A 141 10.71 -16.76 -4.69
C ARG A 141 9.67 -15.65 -4.52
N ILE A 142 8.42 -16.07 -4.53
CA ILE A 142 7.27 -15.22 -4.26
C ILE A 142 6.57 -15.77 -3.00
N ASP A 143 6.38 -14.91 -2.01
CA ASP A 143 5.65 -15.22 -0.77
C ASP A 143 4.34 -14.43 -0.76
N ILE A 144 3.23 -15.05 -0.31
CA ILE A 144 1.95 -14.35 -0.08
C ILE A 144 1.76 -14.20 1.42
N LEU A 145 1.68 -12.96 1.89
CA LEU A 145 1.41 -12.60 3.28
C LEU A 145 -0.09 -12.34 3.42
N ASP A 146 -0.80 -13.35 3.91
CA ASP A 146 -2.25 -13.33 4.06
C ASP A 146 -2.65 -13.60 5.53
N ASN A 147 -3.39 -12.67 6.13
CA ASN A 147 -3.91 -12.78 7.49
C ASN A 147 -5.25 -13.53 7.59
N SER A 148 -5.84 -13.99 6.48
CA SER A 148 -7.10 -14.76 6.45
C SER A 148 -6.97 -16.14 7.10
N SER A 149 -5.76 -16.69 7.16
CA SER A 149 -5.47 -18.01 7.72
C SER A 149 -5.26 -18.01 9.24
N ALA A 150 -5.14 -16.83 9.86
CA ALA A 150 -5.08 -16.71 11.31
C ALA A 150 -6.48 -16.96 11.88
N ARG A 151 -6.74 -18.19 12.33
CA ARG A 151 -7.90 -18.48 13.19
C ARG A 151 -7.80 -17.60 14.43
N VAL A 152 -8.68 -16.60 14.54
CA VAL A 152 -8.97 -15.88 15.79
C VAL A 152 -10.18 -16.53 16.44
#